data_AF-A0A662KNR3-F1
#
_entry.id   AF-A0A662KNR3-F1
#
_cell.length_a   1.000
_cell.length_b   1.000
_cell.length_c   1.000
_cell.angle_alpha   90.00
_cell.angle_beta   90.00
_cell.angle_gamma   90.00
#
_symmetry.space_group_name_H-M   'P 1'
#
loop_
_entity.id
_entity.type
_entity.pdbx_description
1 polymer ?
#
loop_
_entity_poly.entity_id
_entity_poly.type
_entity_poly.pdbx_seq_one_letter_code
_entity_poly.pdbx_strand_id
1 'polypeptide(L)'
;KYLDFDFVLNDAPAFTYYHASNFFRRSENRDKTLLGIVIGTGINASYMNYWDFKRLNFINRFFEAGHAPFDRSGKACFCGRSGCAELYVSGKYLEELGKGDPRVVFLDDELRERYYSNLADYITSLIVTISPHEIVFGGSVSKDLDLEILKQLIEHSFPHSKIDLGISFRKDQNVLSNVKGLIGVFRSFKTMKVY
;
A
#
# COMPACT_ATOMS: atom_id res chain seq x y z
N LYS A 1 3.65 -34.66 -8.17
CA LYS A 1 4.46 -33.47 -8.53
C LYS A 1 4.03 -32.36 -7.59
N TYR A 2 4.65 -32.25 -6.42
CA TYR A 2 4.29 -31.22 -5.43
C TYR A 2 4.93 -29.90 -5.88
N LEU A 3 4.19 -28.80 -5.80
CA LEU A 3 4.74 -27.46 -5.92
C LEU A 3 5.86 -27.32 -4.88
N ASP A 4 7.02 -26.85 -5.32
CA ASP A 4 8.13 -26.49 -4.42
C ASP A 4 7.66 -25.26 -3.62
N PHE A 5 7.02 -25.49 -2.47
CA PHE A 5 6.41 -24.47 -1.60
C PHE A 5 7.43 -23.62 -0.82
N ASP A 6 8.70 -23.71 -1.17
CA ASP A 6 9.82 -23.04 -0.50
C ASP A 6 9.75 -21.51 -0.52
N PHE A 7 8.91 -20.93 -1.40
CA PHE A 7 8.77 -19.50 -1.54
C PHE A 7 7.36 -19.10 -1.98
N VAL A 8 6.64 -18.40 -1.10
CA VAL A 8 5.34 -17.79 -1.38
C VAL A 8 5.41 -16.34 -0.94
N LEU A 9 5.01 -15.41 -1.80
CA LEU A 9 5.05 -13.98 -1.52
C LEU A 9 3.72 -13.33 -1.94
N ASN A 10 3.20 -12.47 -1.07
CA ASN A 10 2.04 -11.63 -1.38
C ASN A 10 2.41 -10.53 -2.41
N ASP A 11 1.42 -10.01 -3.10
CA ASP A 11 1.57 -8.97 -4.13
C ASP A 11 2.09 -7.64 -3.58
N ALA A 12 1.66 -7.19 -2.40
CA ALA A 12 2.13 -5.93 -1.81
C ALA A 12 3.63 -5.95 -1.42
N PRO A 13 4.17 -6.98 -0.73
CA PRO A 13 5.62 -7.10 -0.55
C PRO A 13 6.41 -7.24 -1.85
N ALA A 14 5.87 -7.95 -2.86
CA ALA A 14 6.50 -8.03 -4.17
C ALA A 14 6.58 -6.65 -4.83
N PHE A 15 5.47 -5.91 -4.84
CA PHE A 15 5.39 -4.53 -5.32
C PHE A 15 6.38 -3.61 -4.62
N THR A 16 6.37 -3.58 -3.28
CA THR A 16 7.25 -2.73 -2.49
C THR A 16 8.71 -3.09 -2.72
N TYR A 17 9.06 -4.37 -2.84
CA TYR A 17 10.43 -4.79 -3.12
C TYR A 17 10.93 -4.26 -4.47
N TYR A 18 10.09 -4.27 -5.51
CA TYR A 18 10.45 -3.71 -6.81
C TYR A 18 10.86 -2.24 -6.69
N HIS A 19 10.08 -1.44 -5.97
CA HIS A 19 10.40 -0.02 -5.74
C HIS A 19 11.60 0.16 -4.80
N ALA A 20 11.68 -0.62 -3.73
CA ALA A 20 12.80 -0.63 -2.79
C ALA A 20 14.13 -0.93 -3.49
N SER A 21 14.13 -1.82 -4.49
CA SER A 21 15.32 -2.19 -5.25
C SER A 21 15.94 -1.01 -6.01
N ASN A 22 15.15 -0.01 -6.40
CA ASN A 22 15.65 1.22 -6.99
C ASN A 22 15.89 2.30 -5.94
N PHE A 23 14.99 2.43 -4.96
CA PHE A 23 15.05 3.41 -3.89
C PHE A 23 16.35 3.30 -3.07
N PHE A 24 16.73 2.07 -2.66
CA PHE A 24 17.92 1.81 -1.83
C PHE A 24 19.24 1.67 -2.62
N ARG A 25 19.23 1.80 -3.95
CA ARG A 25 20.48 1.94 -4.74
C ARG A 25 21.21 3.23 -4.41
N ARG A 26 20.43 4.26 -4.05
CA ARG A 26 20.90 5.56 -3.59
C ARG A 26 21.32 5.46 -2.13
N SER A 27 22.57 5.78 -1.82
CA SER A 27 23.11 5.64 -0.45
C SER A 27 22.40 6.53 0.56
N GLU A 28 21.95 7.71 0.13
CA GLU A 28 21.20 8.70 0.91
C GLU A 28 19.77 8.28 1.27
N ASN A 29 19.34 7.09 0.83
CA ASN A 29 18.05 6.51 1.16
C ASN A 29 18.15 5.31 2.10
N ARG A 30 19.35 4.89 2.52
CA ARG A 30 19.55 3.67 3.32
C ARG A 30 19.08 3.79 4.77
N ASP A 31 18.93 5.01 5.26
CA ASP A 31 18.34 5.36 6.56
C ASP A 31 16.82 5.66 6.45
N LYS A 32 16.28 5.68 5.22
CA LYS A 32 14.87 5.97 4.96
C LYS A 32 14.03 4.72 4.88
N THR A 33 12.72 4.96 4.84
CA THR A 33 11.68 3.93 4.84
C THR A 33 10.72 4.15 3.67
N LEU A 34 10.30 3.04 3.06
CA LEU A 34 9.41 3.01 1.92
C LEU A 34 8.11 2.29 2.30
N LEU A 35 6.97 2.86 1.92
CA LEU A 35 5.66 2.22 2.00
C LEU A 35 5.12 2.03 0.58
N GLY A 36 4.94 0.79 0.14
CA GLY A 36 4.17 0.51 -1.07
C GLY A 36 2.74 0.16 -0.71
N ILE A 37 1.77 0.84 -1.31
CA ILE A 37 0.33 0.59 -1.17
C ILE A 37 -0.20 0.12 -2.52
N VAL A 38 -0.85 -1.05 -2.56
CA VAL A 38 -1.46 -1.61 -3.77
C VAL A 38 -2.97 -1.56 -3.61
N ILE A 39 -3.64 -0.84 -4.52
CA ILE A 39 -5.10 -0.68 -4.54
C ILE A 39 -5.65 -1.29 -5.84
N GLY A 40 -6.24 -2.47 -5.71
CA GLY A 40 -6.91 -3.20 -6.79
C GLY A 40 -8.33 -3.55 -6.35
N THR A 41 -8.74 -4.80 -6.53
CA THR A 41 -10.00 -5.30 -5.94
C THR A 41 -10.03 -5.11 -4.42
N GLY A 42 -8.91 -5.46 -3.76
CA GLY A 42 -8.65 -5.17 -2.35
C GLY A 42 -7.68 -4.00 -2.19
N ILE A 43 -7.22 -3.79 -0.96
CA ILE A 43 -6.10 -2.89 -0.66
C ILE A 43 -5.15 -3.57 0.32
N ASN A 44 -3.86 -3.52 0.04
CA ASN A 44 -2.85 -3.94 0.99
C ASN A 44 -1.61 -3.05 0.88
N ALA A 45 -0.72 -3.14 1.85
CA ALA A 45 0.52 -2.38 1.85
C ALA A 45 1.70 -3.22 2.32
N SER A 46 2.91 -2.76 2.05
CA SER A 46 4.12 -3.30 2.66
C SER A 46 5.09 -2.16 2.95
N TYR A 47 5.56 -2.15 4.19
CA TYR A 47 6.64 -1.30 4.68
C TYR A 47 7.98 -1.98 4.50
N MET A 48 9.01 -1.23 4.09
CA MET A 48 10.39 -1.70 4.04
C MET A 48 11.36 -0.59 4.46
N ASN A 49 12.26 -0.93 5.39
CA ASN A 49 13.53 -0.24 5.58
C ASN A 49 14.65 -0.99 4.82
N TYR A 50 15.87 -0.43 4.84
CA TYR A 50 17.00 -1.03 4.14
C TYR A 50 17.38 -2.42 4.67
N TRP A 51 17.25 -2.67 5.97
CA TRP A 51 17.55 -3.96 6.59
C TRP A 51 16.57 -5.04 6.15
N ASP A 52 15.27 -4.75 6.17
CA ASP A 52 14.22 -5.67 5.72
C ASP A 52 14.37 -5.99 4.24
N PHE A 53 14.71 -4.97 3.42
CA PHE A 53 15.04 -5.17 2.01
C PHE A 53 16.24 -6.11 1.81
N LYS A 54 17.32 -5.93 2.57
CA LYS A 54 18.55 -6.74 2.44
C LYS A 54 18.40 -8.17 2.95
N ARG A 55 17.61 -8.40 3.99
CA ARG A 55 17.43 -9.71 4.65
C ARG A 55 16.17 -10.45 4.22
N LEU A 56 15.31 -9.81 3.44
CA LEU A 56 13.99 -10.31 3.04
C LEU A 56 13.09 -10.71 4.22
N ASN A 57 13.14 -9.93 5.31
CA ASN A 57 12.33 -10.19 6.52
C ASN A 57 10.81 -10.11 6.29
N PHE A 58 10.38 -9.61 5.13
CA PHE A 58 8.98 -9.38 4.77
C PHE A 58 8.28 -10.59 4.13
N ILE A 59 8.99 -11.70 3.82
CA ILE A 59 8.44 -12.82 3.02
C ILE A 59 7.25 -13.53 3.71
N ASN A 60 7.20 -13.57 5.05
CA ASN A 60 6.22 -14.37 5.79
C ASN A 60 4.89 -13.65 6.12
N ARG A 61 4.26 -12.98 5.15
CA ARG A 61 2.98 -12.24 5.34
C ARG A 61 3.04 -11.19 6.48
N PHE A 62 4.07 -10.38 6.46
CA PHE A 62 4.13 -9.22 7.35
C PHE A 62 3.31 -8.07 6.78
N PHE A 63 2.69 -7.30 7.69
CA PHE A 63 2.04 -6.02 7.38
C PHE A 63 0.80 -6.13 6.49
N GLU A 64 -0.20 -6.93 6.92
CA GLU A 64 -1.54 -7.06 6.31
C GLU A 64 -2.41 -5.81 6.53
N ALA A 65 -1.93 -4.67 6.03
CA ALA A 65 -2.46 -3.33 6.32
C ALA A 65 -3.93 -3.15 5.91
N GLY A 66 -4.39 -3.86 4.87
CA GLY A 66 -5.81 -3.86 4.47
C GLY A 66 -6.77 -4.30 5.58
N HIS A 67 -6.28 -5.10 6.54
CA HIS A 67 -7.07 -5.58 7.68
C HIS A 67 -6.89 -4.75 8.96
N ALA A 68 -6.25 -3.58 8.86
CA ALA A 68 -6.22 -2.62 9.95
C ALA A 68 -7.66 -2.23 10.35
N PRO A 69 -7.96 -2.08 11.65
CA PRO A 69 -9.27 -1.60 12.09
C PRO A 69 -9.52 -0.18 11.58
N PHE A 70 -10.66 0.03 10.94
CA PHE A 70 -11.08 1.33 10.41
C PHE A 70 -12.39 1.79 11.05
N ASP A 71 -13.45 0.99 10.92
CA ASP A 71 -14.75 1.24 11.57
C ASP A 71 -15.17 0.00 12.35
N ARG A 72 -14.92 -0.05 13.66
CA ARG A 72 -15.16 -1.25 14.48
C ARG A 72 -16.64 -1.69 14.55
N SER A 73 -17.57 -0.76 14.30
CA SER A 73 -19.01 -1.05 14.16
C SER A 73 -19.41 -1.50 12.76
N GLY A 74 -18.44 -1.60 11.87
CA GLY A 74 -18.58 -1.85 10.46
C GLY A 74 -18.96 -3.27 10.06
N LYS A 75 -19.03 -3.48 8.74
CA LYS A 75 -19.36 -4.77 8.13
C LYS A 75 -18.35 -5.86 8.51
N ALA A 76 -18.81 -7.11 8.47
CA ALA A 76 -17.94 -8.28 8.63
C ALA A 76 -16.93 -8.37 7.47
N CYS A 77 -15.66 -8.61 7.80
CA CYS A 77 -14.59 -8.88 6.86
C CYS A 77 -14.36 -10.39 6.73
N PHE A 78 -13.93 -10.84 5.55
CA PHE A 78 -13.59 -12.24 5.30
C PHE A 78 -12.43 -12.75 6.18
N CYS A 79 -11.58 -11.85 6.71
CA CYS A 79 -10.53 -12.22 7.65
C CYS A 79 -11.05 -12.63 9.05
N GLY A 80 -12.36 -12.54 9.30
CA GLY A 80 -13.02 -12.90 10.56
C GLY A 80 -13.17 -11.74 11.56
N ARG A 81 -12.68 -10.55 11.22
CA ARG A 81 -12.88 -9.31 12.00
C ARG A 81 -14.02 -8.48 11.40
N SER A 82 -14.44 -7.44 12.10
CA SER A 82 -15.36 -6.41 11.56
C SER A 82 -14.60 -5.12 11.29
N GLY A 83 -15.00 -4.39 10.25
CA GLY A 83 -14.55 -3.02 10.09
C GLY A 83 -13.15 -2.82 9.54
N CYS A 84 -12.61 -3.78 8.80
CA CYS A 84 -11.29 -3.65 8.18
C CYS A 84 -11.27 -2.52 7.14
N ALA A 85 -10.16 -1.77 7.06
CA ALA A 85 -9.96 -0.68 6.10
C ALA A 85 -10.30 -1.09 4.66
N GLU A 86 -9.94 -2.32 4.24
CA GLU A 86 -10.26 -2.85 2.92
C GLU A 86 -11.74 -2.70 2.52
N LEU A 87 -12.67 -2.75 3.48
CA LEU A 87 -14.10 -2.62 3.22
C LEU A 87 -14.54 -1.19 2.86
N TYR A 88 -13.64 -0.20 3.00
CA TYR A 88 -13.93 1.24 2.89
C TYR A 88 -13.01 2.00 1.95
N VAL A 89 -11.89 1.40 1.52
CA VAL A 89 -10.87 2.08 0.70
C VAL A 89 -10.33 1.23 -0.45
N SER A 90 -10.95 0.07 -0.73
CA SER A 90 -10.55 -0.80 -1.85
C SER A 90 -11.30 -0.48 -3.15
N GLY A 91 -10.87 -1.08 -4.27
CA GLY A 91 -11.62 -1.02 -5.53
C GLY A 91 -12.99 -1.66 -5.43
N LYS A 92 -13.17 -2.71 -4.62
CA LYS A 92 -14.49 -3.29 -4.37
C LYS A 92 -15.42 -2.30 -3.65
N TYR A 93 -14.89 -1.49 -2.74
CA TYR A 93 -15.66 -0.41 -2.13
C TYR A 93 -16.02 0.68 -3.14
N LEU A 94 -15.10 1.05 -4.05
CA LEU A 94 -15.40 1.97 -5.15
C LEU A 94 -16.51 1.44 -6.06
N GLU A 95 -16.47 0.15 -6.41
CA GLU A 95 -17.52 -0.50 -7.20
C GLU A 95 -18.87 -0.46 -6.46
N GLU A 96 -18.91 -0.73 -5.16
CA GLU A 96 -20.13 -0.63 -4.35
C GLU A 96 -20.68 0.80 -4.34
N LEU A 97 -19.81 1.78 -4.08
CA LEU A 97 -20.16 3.20 -3.98
C LEU A 97 -20.66 3.75 -5.32
N GLY A 98 -20.03 3.34 -6.43
CA GLY A 98 -20.40 3.69 -7.80
C GLY A 98 -21.49 2.82 -8.40
N LYS A 99 -22.18 1.96 -7.62
CA LYS A 99 -23.25 1.07 -8.08
C LYS A 99 -22.84 0.17 -9.26
N GLY A 100 -21.60 -0.31 -9.25
CA GLY A 100 -21.00 -1.20 -10.25
C GLY A 100 -20.01 -0.51 -11.21
N ASP A 101 -19.92 0.82 -11.20
CA ASP A 101 -18.94 1.55 -12.02
C ASP A 101 -18.10 2.52 -11.17
N PRO A 102 -16.83 2.19 -10.86
CA PRO A 102 -15.93 3.05 -10.09
C PRO A 102 -15.75 4.46 -10.65
N ARG A 103 -15.93 4.66 -11.97
CA ARG A 103 -15.77 5.97 -12.61
C ARG A 103 -16.79 6.99 -12.10
N VAL A 104 -17.99 6.53 -11.72
CA VAL A 104 -19.04 7.37 -11.15
C VAL A 104 -18.54 8.05 -9.88
N VAL A 105 -17.77 7.34 -9.04
CA VAL A 105 -17.23 7.89 -7.80
C VAL A 105 -16.29 9.07 -8.06
N PHE A 106 -15.50 9.04 -9.13
CA PHE A 106 -14.55 10.11 -9.43
C PHE A 106 -15.19 11.33 -10.11
N LEU A 107 -16.36 11.15 -10.73
CA LEU A 107 -17.12 12.20 -11.41
C LEU A 107 -18.11 12.92 -10.49
N ASP A 108 -18.56 12.26 -9.43
CA ASP A 108 -19.47 12.81 -8.42
C ASP A 108 -18.70 13.37 -7.23
N ASP A 109 -18.92 14.64 -6.89
CA ASP A 109 -18.14 15.32 -5.85
C ASP A 109 -18.34 14.71 -4.46
N GLU A 110 -19.56 14.32 -4.09
CA GLU A 110 -19.88 13.77 -2.77
C GLU A 110 -19.28 12.36 -2.61
N LEU A 111 -19.43 11.52 -3.64
CA LEU A 111 -18.85 10.17 -3.63
C LEU A 111 -17.32 10.23 -3.63
N ARG A 112 -16.73 11.14 -4.40
CA ARG A 112 -15.28 11.38 -4.43
C ARG A 112 -14.80 11.80 -3.06
N GLU A 113 -15.41 12.82 -2.46
CA GLU A 113 -15.06 13.31 -1.13
C GLU A 113 -15.10 12.18 -0.10
N ARG A 114 -16.18 11.39 -0.10
CA ARG A 114 -16.32 10.24 0.81
C ARG A 114 -15.20 9.21 0.63
N TYR A 115 -14.86 8.86 -0.59
CA TYR A 115 -13.78 7.89 -0.84
C TYR A 115 -12.42 8.44 -0.43
N TYR A 116 -12.10 9.69 -0.80
CA TYR A 116 -10.82 10.31 -0.47
C TYR A 116 -10.66 10.58 1.02
N SER A 117 -11.73 10.96 1.74
CA SER A 117 -11.69 11.10 3.20
C SER A 117 -11.37 9.76 3.87
N ASN A 118 -12.04 8.68 3.46
CA ASN A 118 -11.74 7.35 4.01
C ASN A 118 -10.29 6.94 3.72
N LEU A 119 -9.83 7.15 2.48
CA LEU A 119 -8.48 6.80 2.06
C LEU A 119 -7.43 7.62 2.81
N ALA A 120 -7.67 8.92 3.01
CA ALA A 120 -6.81 9.79 3.78
C ALA A 120 -6.72 9.33 5.24
N ASP A 121 -7.83 9.08 5.92
CA ASP A 121 -7.84 8.60 7.31
C ASP A 121 -7.08 7.28 7.47
N TYR A 122 -7.29 6.35 6.55
CA TYR A 122 -6.56 5.08 6.54
C TYR A 122 -5.05 5.30 6.34
N ILE A 123 -4.64 6.08 5.34
CA ILE A 123 -3.22 6.33 5.08
C ILE A 123 -2.57 7.12 6.23
N THR A 124 -3.27 8.09 6.81
CA THR A 124 -2.87 8.82 8.00
C THR A 124 -2.58 7.85 9.15
N SER A 125 -3.43 6.84 9.37
CA SER A 125 -3.19 5.83 10.40
C SER A 125 -1.87 5.05 10.15
N LEU A 126 -1.55 4.74 8.88
CA LEU A 126 -0.30 4.10 8.52
C LEU A 126 0.88 5.04 8.74
N ILE A 127 0.78 6.31 8.31
CA ILE A 127 1.83 7.33 8.49
C ILE A 127 2.17 7.49 9.97
N VAL A 128 1.18 7.59 10.85
CA VAL A 128 1.40 7.69 12.30
C VAL A 128 2.06 6.43 12.85
N THR A 129 1.74 5.26 12.31
CA THR A 129 2.23 3.98 12.81
C THR A 129 3.68 3.69 12.41
N ILE A 130 4.05 4.00 11.17
CA ILE A 130 5.34 3.55 10.57
C ILE A 130 6.24 4.68 10.08
N SER A 131 5.74 5.92 10.02
CA SER A 131 6.50 7.12 9.60
C SER A 131 7.33 6.88 8.32
N PRO A 132 6.66 6.65 7.16
CA PRO A 132 7.36 6.41 5.90
C PRO A 132 8.02 7.70 5.41
N HIS A 133 9.14 7.60 4.70
CA HIS A 133 9.74 8.75 3.99
C HIS A 133 9.20 8.88 2.56
N GLU A 134 8.72 7.77 1.99
CA GLU A 134 8.17 7.74 0.65
C GLU A 134 7.02 6.73 0.58
N ILE A 135 5.91 7.11 -0.06
CA ILE A 135 4.76 6.27 -0.33
C ILE A 135 4.61 6.07 -1.85
N VAL A 136 4.49 4.82 -2.26
CA VAL A 136 4.27 4.42 -3.65
C VAL A 136 2.88 3.82 -3.79
N PHE A 137 2.08 4.34 -4.72
CA PHE A 137 0.75 3.84 -4.99
C PHE A 137 0.73 2.99 -6.27
N GLY A 138 0.38 1.72 -6.14
CA GLY A 138 0.22 0.76 -7.23
C GLY A 138 -1.20 0.18 -7.30
N GLY A 139 -1.41 -0.70 -8.26
CA GLY A 139 -2.71 -1.32 -8.53
C GLY A 139 -3.53 -0.59 -9.59
N SER A 140 -4.71 -1.12 -9.92
CA SER A 140 -5.55 -0.56 -10.96
C SER A 140 -6.15 0.79 -10.56
N VAL A 141 -6.57 0.92 -9.31
CA VAL A 141 -7.22 2.13 -8.78
C VAL A 141 -6.24 3.29 -8.62
N SER A 142 -4.95 3.01 -8.33
CA SER A 142 -3.97 4.08 -8.07
C SER A 142 -3.76 5.02 -9.25
N LYS A 143 -4.05 4.57 -10.48
CA LYS A 143 -3.91 5.37 -11.70
C LYS A 143 -4.83 6.59 -11.69
N ASP A 144 -6.04 6.43 -11.17
CA ASP A 144 -7.09 7.44 -11.16
C ASP A 144 -7.04 8.36 -9.93
N LEU A 145 -6.14 8.09 -8.97
CA LEU A 145 -6.00 8.90 -7.75
C LEU A 145 -5.40 10.28 -8.03
N ASP A 146 -5.96 11.34 -7.48
CA ASP A 146 -5.31 12.63 -7.37
C ASP A 146 -4.45 12.64 -6.10
N LEU A 147 -3.13 12.56 -6.28
CA LEU A 147 -2.22 12.50 -5.14
C LEU A 147 -2.11 13.84 -4.41
N GLU A 148 -2.42 14.97 -5.07
CA GLU A 148 -2.35 16.27 -4.41
C GLU A 148 -3.56 16.48 -3.51
N ILE A 149 -4.77 16.13 -3.97
CA ILE A 149 -5.96 16.13 -3.11
C ILE A 149 -5.74 15.20 -1.92
N LEU A 150 -5.23 13.98 -2.17
CA LEU A 150 -4.97 13.02 -1.10
C LEU A 150 -3.95 13.55 -0.08
N LYS A 151 -2.85 14.14 -0.56
CA LYS A 151 -1.82 14.74 0.30
C LYS A 151 -2.40 15.87 1.14
N GLN A 152 -3.17 16.76 0.53
CA GLN A 152 -3.84 17.85 1.25
C GLN A 152 -4.74 17.30 2.37
N LEU A 153 -5.60 16.32 2.08
CA LEU A 153 -6.48 15.75 3.10
C LEU A 153 -5.71 15.13 4.28
N ILE A 154 -4.63 14.41 4.00
CA ILE A 154 -3.75 13.84 5.02
C ILE A 154 -3.12 14.95 5.89
N GLU A 155 -2.63 16.03 5.28
CA GLU A 155 -2.06 17.17 6.04
C GLU A 155 -3.11 17.85 6.92
N HIS A 156 -4.36 17.96 6.45
CA HIS A 156 -5.48 18.49 7.25
C HIS A 156 -5.86 17.58 8.43
N SER A 157 -5.57 16.28 8.38
CA SER A 157 -5.75 15.36 9.51
C SER A 157 -4.82 15.68 10.71
N PHE A 158 -3.81 16.55 10.54
CA PHE A 158 -2.90 17.00 11.60
C PHE A 158 -3.03 18.52 11.92
N PRO A 159 -4.23 19.00 12.33
CA PRO A 159 -4.54 20.43 12.38
C PRO A 159 -3.72 21.22 13.40
N HIS A 160 -3.28 20.58 14.48
CA HIS A 160 -2.50 21.21 15.56
C HIS A 160 -1.00 21.26 15.27
N SER A 161 -0.54 20.49 14.29
CA SER A 161 0.89 20.32 14.01
C SER A 161 1.34 21.17 12.83
N LYS A 162 0.45 21.43 11.83
CA LYS A 162 0.79 22.11 10.55
C LYS A 162 2.16 21.68 10.02
N ILE A 163 2.37 20.36 9.97
CA ILE A 163 3.65 19.77 9.59
C ILE A 163 3.61 19.48 8.09
N ASP A 164 4.57 20.03 7.34
CA ASP A 164 4.99 19.40 6.08
C ASP A 164 5.57 18.05 6.47
N LEU A 165 4.85 16.97 6.14
CA LEU A 165 5.25 15.62 6.52
C LEU A 165 6.61 15.24 5.91
N GLY A 166 7.08 15.94 4.87
CA GLY A 166 8.31 15.61 4.16
C GLY A 166 8.24 14.25 3.45
N ILE A 167 7.05 13.68 3.33
CA ILE A 167 6.80 12.37 2.73
C ILE A 167 6.59 12.57 1.23
N SER A 168 7.40 11.87 0.42
CA SER A 168 7.21 11.87 -1.03
C SER A 168 6.09 10.91 -1.43
N PHE A 169 5.16 11.37 -2.26
CA PHE A 169 4.07 10.57 -2.80
C PHE A 169 4.32 10.37 -4.30
N ARG A 170 4.17 9.13 -4.80
CA ARG A 170 4.15 8.90 -6.25
C ARG A 170 3.28 7.71 -6.64
N LYS A 171 2.84 7.71 -7.89
CA LYS A 171 2.21 6.55 -8.53
C LYS A 171 3.25 5.70 -9.22
N ASP A 172 3.09 4.38 -9.12
CA ASP A 172 3.76 3.47 -10.02
C ASP A 172 3.19 3.61 -11.45
N GLN A 173 4.10 3.62 -12.43
CA GLN A 173 3.78 3.71 -13.85
C GLN A 173 3.91 2.35 -14.55
N ASN A 174 4.43 1.32 -13.87
CA ASN A 174 4.77 0.04 -14.47
C ASN A 174 3.78 -1.06 -14.09
N VAL A 175 2.95 -1.49 -15.05
CA VAL A 175 1.96 -2.56 -14.83
C VAL A 175 2.58 -3.92 -14.43
N LEU A 176 3.90 -4.10 -14.58
CA LEU A 176 4.62 -5.33 -14.24
C LEU A 176 5.41 -5.25 -12.93
N SER A 177 5.27 -4.18 -12.13
CA SER A 177 6.02 -4.00 -10.88
C SER A 177 5.91 -5.20 -9.93
N ASN A 178 4.71 -5.74 -9.73
CA ASN A 178 4.48 -6.91 -8.86
C ASN A 178 5.26 -8.14 -9.35
N VAL A 179 5.20 -8.41 -10.67
CA VAL A 179 5.87 -9.57 -11.28
C VAL A 179 7.39 -9.40 -11.24
N LYS A 180 7.89 -8.22 -11.60
CA LYS A 180 9.33 -7.90 -11.54
C LYS A 180 9.86 -7.97 -10.10
N GLY A 181 9.06 -7.49 -9.15
CA GLY A 181 9.30 -7.58 -7.73
C GLY A 181 9.42 -9.02 -7.27
N LEU A 182 8.43 -9.86 -7.58
CA LEU A 182 8.42 -11.28 -7.24
C LEU A 182 9.66 -12.02 -7.78
N ILE A 183 10.00 -11.81 -9.06
CA ILE A 183 11.21 -12.37 -9.67
C ILE A 183 12.47 -11.89 -8.94
N GLY A 184 12.51 -10.60 -8.60
CA GLY A 184 13.62 -10.00 -7.85
C GLY A 184 13.80 -10.61 -6.46
N VAL A 185 12.73 -10.73 -5.69
CA VAL A 185 12.76 -11.35 -4.34
C VAL A 185 13.19 -12.81 -4.45
N PHE A 186 12.61 -13.57 -5.39
CA PHE A 186 12.95 -14.98 -5.57
C PHE A 186 14.44 -15.19 -5.89
N ARG A 187 15.02 -14.34 -6.75
CA ARG A 187 16.46 -14.37 -7.04
C ARG A 187 17.29 -14.12 -5.78
N SER A 188 16.97 -13.08 -5.01
CA SER A 188 17.66 -12.78 -3.76
C SER A 188 17.52 -13.90 -2.73
N PHE A 189 16.32 -14.48 -2.61
CA PHE A 189 16.05 -15.60 -1.71
C PHE A 189 16.92 -16.82 -2.06
N LYS A 190 17.01 -17.18 -3.35
CA LYS A 190 17.87 -18.27 -3.81
C LYS A 190 19.34 -18.03 -3.50
N THR A 191 19.84 -16.79 -3.59
CA THR A 191 21.24 -16.49 -3.26
C THR A 191 21.55 -16.60 -1.76
N MET A 192 20.57 -16.39 -0.88
CA MET A 192 20.78 -16.49 0.58
C MET A 192 20.73 -17.93 1.10
N LYS A 193 19.99 -18.84 0.46
CA LYS A 193 19.94 -20.27 0.84
C LYS A 193 21.21 -21.08 0.47
N VAL A 194 22.15 -20.50 -0.28
CA VAL A 194 23.38 -21.18 -0.74
C VAL A 194 24.53 -21.02 0.27
N TYR A 195 24.31 -20.33 1.38
CA TYR A 195 25.20 -20.25 2.53
C TYR A 195 24.59 -20.95 3.74
#